data_AF-A0A8S0VT32-F1
#
_entry.id   AF-A0A8S0VT32-F1
#
_cell.length_a   1.000
_cell.length_b   1.000
_cell.length_c   1.000
_cell.angle_alpha   90.00
_cell.angle_beta   90.00
_cell.angle_gamma   90.00
#
_symmetry.space_group_name_H-M   'P 1'
#
loop_
_entity.id
_entity.type
_entity.pdbx_description
1 polymer ?
#
loop_
_entity_poly.entity_id
_entity_poly.type
_entity_poly.pdbx_seq_one_letter_code
_entity_poly.pdbx_strand_id
1 'polypeptide(L)'
;MDQSGSNGEGLIQAQRLSSGFVILEAYREFKEGVDSMKMLEQRPGPPQLHWWGKTGALVDISNGIMKDSRVFRIDSDDWIEKYNKEGGANTVKDQALQRLKREGWHSVRPALATTVRAWIMCGFMAITITKRATVAMEYYSRVIDILEWGRRTWANVPKIDRGVIFELSFIRGAKRLRLNALHEILASKVKDSHYIRENLVEWCRDLIAETDANPPAQGTEIDPSTILAFWVYPKGDALAILGWHHMQLGLAAEDAEDANAKFTESARYYIKAAHTFPEDDEKRPYYLKVAIEAYWFQNKPLDDVLLLTAGISHCFPKVLGLWEHSATMKEMAQNVVQAFEFAFICREAIDKGEISMKDIVKPKSLKRTDRWATPAVKYV
;
A
#
# COMPACT_ATOMS: atom_id res chain seq x y z
N MET A 1 -35.36 -8.68 -3.72
CA MET A 1 -35.00 -7.26 -3.61
C MET A 1 -33.63 -7.22 -2.99
N ASP A 2 -32.59 -7.13 -3.82
CA ASP A 2 -31.24 -6.80 -3.35
C ASP A 2 -30.48 -6.20 -4.54
N GLN A 3 -30.50 -4.88 -4.62
CA GLN A 3 -29.73 -4.08 -5.57
C GLN A 3 -28.99 -3.02 -4.77
N SER A 4 -27.87 -3.40 -4.17
CA SER A 4 -26.95 -2.43 -3.55
C SER A 4 -25.47 -2.80 -3.72
N GLY A 5 -25.13 -3.60 -4.74
CA GLY A 5 -23.76 -4.07 -4.96
C GLY A 5 -22.98 -3.46 -6.15
N SER A 6 -23.62 -2.88 -7.17
CA SER A 6 -22.95 -2.77 -8.49
C SER A 6 -22.56 -1.37 -9.00
N ASN A 7 -22.80 -0.30 -8.25
CA ASN A 7 -22.69 1.06 -8.85
C ASN A 7 -21.29 1.69 -8.73
N GLY A 8 -20.42 1.21 -7.84
CA GLY A 8 -19.02 1.66 -7.73
C GLY A 8 -18.07 0.93 -8.70
N GLU A 9 -18.32 -0.37 -8.92
CA GLU A 9 -17.50 -1.20 -9.84
C GLU A 9 -17.63 -0.74 -11.30
N GLY A 10 -18.82 -0.27 -11.71
CA GLY A 10 -19.06 0.23 -13.07
C GLY A 10 -18.30 1.51 -13.43
N LEU A 11 -18.06 2.41 -12.47
CA LEU A 11 -17.27 3.64 -12.68
C LEU A 11 -15.77 3.34 -12.79
N ILE A 12 -15.28 2.36 -12.03
CA ILE A 12 -13.88 1.88 -12.09
C ILE A 12 -13.64 1.08 -13.39
N GLN A 13 -14.64 0.37 -13.90
CA GLN A 13 -14.56 -0.33 -15.19
C GLN A 13 -14.60 0.60 -16.41
N ALA A 14 -15.22 1.77 -16.32
CA ALA A 14 -15.34 2.72 -17.45
C ALA A 14 -14.06 3.52 -17.72
N GLN A 15 -13.18 3.70 -16.73
CA GLN A 15 -11.88 4.31 -16.90
C GLN A 15 -10.81 3.20 -16.93
N ARG A 16 -10.07 3.07 -18.03
CA ARG A 16 -8.86 2.24 -18.06
C ARG A 16 -7.80 2.86 -17.14
N LEU A 17 -7.88 2.57 -15.85
CA LEU A 17 -6.91 3.04 -14.87
C LEU A 17 -5.56 2.35 -15.13
N SER A 18 -4.51 3.15 -15.23
CA SER A 18 -3.12 2.72 -15.36
C SER A 18 -2.33 3.08 -14.11
N SER A 19 -1.51 2.15 -13.62
CA SER A 19 -0.54 2.41 -12.56
C SER A 19 0.49 3.48 -12.93
N GLY A 20 0.65 3.78 -14.23
CA GLY A 20 1.44 4.91 -14.72
C GLY A 20 0.92 6.27 -14.24
N PHE A 21 -0.40 6.44 -14.08
CA PHE A 21 -0.95 7.71 -13.62
C PHE A 21 -0.55 8.03 -12.17
N VAL A 22 -0.58 7.03 -11.29
CA VAL A 22 -0.25 7.24 -9.87
C VAL A 22 1.23 7.58 -9.68
N ILE A 23 2.13 6.86 -10.35
CA ILE A 23 3.57 7.10 -10.20
C ILE A 23 4.01 8.40 -10.85
N LEU A 24 3.42 8.79 -11.98
CA LEU A 24 3.76 10.03 -12.68
C LEU A 24 3.36 11.25 -11.84
N GLU A 25 2.15 11.26 -11.29
CA GLU A 25 1.68 12.36 -10.44
C GLU A 25 2.42 12.41 -9.11
N ALA A 26 2.66 11.26 -8.48
CA ALA A 26 3.51 11.19 -7.29
C ALA A 26 4.93 11.73 -7.57
N TYR A 27 5.50 11.43 -8.75
CA TYR A 27 6.82 11.88 -9.14
C TYR A 27 6.85 13.39 -9.33
N ARG A 28 5.83 13.97 -9.99
CA ARG A 28 5.73 15.41 -10.21
C ARG A 28 5.69 16.17 -8.90
N GLU A 29 4.81 15.78 -7.99
CA GLU A 29 4.71 16.38 -6.65
C GLU A 29 6.02 16.22 -5.87
N PHE A 30 6.58 15.02 -5.83
CA PHE A 30 7.84 14.78 -5.12
C PHE A 30 8.99 15.61 -5.69
N LYS A 31 9.14 15.65 -7.03
CA LYS A 31 10.19 16.41 -7.70
C LYS A 31 10.02 17.91 -7.45
N GLU A 32 8.82 18.44 -7.58
CA GLU A 32 8.54 19.86 -7.32
C GLU A 32 8.89 20.24 -5.88
N GLY A 33 8.57 19.37 -4.92
CA GLY A 33 8.92 19.59 -3.53
C GLY A 33 10.43 19.55 -3.28
N VAL A 34 11.16 18.61 -3.89
CA VAL A 34 12.63 18.55 -3.82
C VAL A 34 13.28 19.76 -4.49
N ASP A 35 12.78 20.20 -5.65
CA ASP A 35 13.27 21.41 -6.33
C ASP A 35 13.05 22.65 -5.43
N SER A 36 11.88 22.76 -4.80
CA SER A 36 11.55 23.85 -3.88
C SER A 36 12.47 23.84 -2.65
N MET A 37 12.71 22.67 -2.06
CA MET A 37 13.64 22.47 -0.95
C MET A 37 15.06 22.92 -1.30
N LYS A 38 15.52 22.65 -2.52
CA LYS A 38 16.86 23.03 -2.99
C LYS A 38 17.02 24.52 -3.24
N MET A 39 15.92 25.23 -3.47
CA MET A 39 15.91 26.69 -3.63
C MET A 39 15.89 27.46 -2.30
N LEU A 40 15.80 26.76 -1.15
CA LEU A 40 15.80 27.38 0.16
C LEU A 40 17.22 27.79 0.57
N GLU A 41 17.46 29.09 0.61
CA GLU A 41 18.72 29.71 1.03
C GLU A 41 18.55 30.46 2.35
N GLN A 42 19.51 30.31 3.25
CA GLN A 42 19.66 31.21 4.39
C GLN A 42 20.51 32.41 3.97
N ARG A 43 19.97 33.62 4.08
CA ARG A 43 20.72 34.84 3.85
C ARG A 43 20.87 35.62 5.16
N PRO A 44 22.08 36.08 5.50
CA PRO A 44 22.26 36.96 6.64
C PRO A 44 21.59 38.30 6.34
N GLY A 45 20.69 38.75 7.22
CA GLY A 45 20.19 40.11 7.25
C GLY A 45 20.19 40.67 8.67
N PRO A 46 20.38 41.99 8.87
CA PRO A 46 20.24 42.59 10.19
C PRO A 46 18.74 42.74 10.52
N PRO A 47 18.22 42.28 11.67
CA PRO A 47 18.89 41.65 12.83
C PRO A 47 18.75 40.11 12.88
N GLN A 48 18.22 39.45 11.85
CA GLN A 48 17.90 38.02 11.88
C GLN A 48 18.25 37.31 10.57
N LEU A 49 18.53 36.01 10.66
CA LEU A 49 18.66 35.16 9.48
C LEU A 49 17.33 35.15 8.72
N HIS A 50 17.36 35.51 7.44
CA HIS A 50 16.20 35.43 6.58
C HIS A 50 16.28 34.19 5.71
N TRP A 51 15.15 33.49 5.59
CA TRP A 51 14.98 32.41 4.65
C TRP A 51 14.45 32.97 3.34
N TRP A 52 15.12 32.65 2.24
CA TRP A 52 14.73 33.02 0.89
C TRP A 52 14.52 31.76 0.06
N GLY A 53 13.50 31.72 -0.79
CA GLY A 53 13.26 30.58 -1.68
C GLY A 53 11.79 30.23 -1.86
N LYS A 54 11.53 29.09 -2.50
CA LYS A 54 10.19 28.55 -2.71
C LYS A 54 9.78 27.73 -1.48
N THR A 55 8.78 28.20 -0.75
CA THR A 55 8.16 27.45 0.36
C THR A 55 7.26 26.35 -0.18
N GLY A 56 6.92 25.37 0.66
CA GLY A 56 5.94 24.32 0.31
C GLY A 56 6.56 22.96 -0.01
N ALA A 57 7.89 22.84 0.03
CA ALA A 57 8.62 21.60 -0.19
C ALA A 57 8.03 20.42 0.59
N LEU A 58 7.75 20.62 1.88
CA LEU A 58 7.15 19.58 2.74
C LEU A 58 5.78 19.11 2.23
N VAL A 59 4.96 20.02 1.70
CA VAL A 59 3.63 19.69 1.17
C VAL A 59 3.76 18.78 -0.03
N ASP A 60 4.57 19.17 -1.00
CA ASP A 60 4.66 18.45 -2.28
C ASP A 60 5.41 17.12 -2.11
N ILE A 61 6.50 17.09 -1.32
CA ILE A 61 7.21 15.85 -0.97
C ILE A 61 6.27 14.87 -0.28
N SER A 62 5.57 15.30 0.78
CA SER A 62 4.70 14.38 1.54
C SER A 62 3.49 13.90 0.73
N ASN A 63 2.91 14.74 -0.12
CA ASN A 63 1.83 14.33 -1.01
C ASN A 63 2.31 13.26 -2.01
N GLY A 64 3.48 13.47 -2.64
CA GLY A 64 4.08 12.50 -3.56
C GLY A 64 4.33 11.14 -2.89
N ILE A 65 4.87 11.15 -1.68
CA ILE A 65 5.09 9.92 -0.88
C ILE A 65 3.79 9.21 -0.51
N MET A 66 2.75 9.97 -0.13
CA MET A 66 1.44 9.40 0.21
C MET A 66 0.74 8.79 -1.01
N LYS A 67 0.93 9.35 -2.20
CA LYS A 67 0.43 8.77 -3.45
C LYS A 67 1.19 7.49 -3.80
N ASP A 68 2.51 7.59 -3.88
CA ASP A 68 3.37 6.46 -4.21
C ASP A 68 4.77 6.62 -3.64
N SER A 69 5.12 5.79 -2.64
CA SER A 69 6.44 5.83 -2.01
C SER A 69 7.59 5.47 -2.94
N ARG A 70 7.34 4.81 -4.09
CA ARG A 70 8.38 4.41 -5.06
C ARG A 70 9.08 5.62 -5.69
N VAL A 71 8.50 6.82 -5.62
CA VAL A 71 9.11 8.05 -6.14
C VAL A 71 10.25 8.58 -5.27
N PHE A 72 10.34 8.12 -4.02
CA PHE A 72 11.35 8.57 -3.07
C PHE A 72 12.75 8.27 -3.59
N ARG A 73 13.58 9.31 -3.63
CA ARG A 73 14.99 9.22 -3.96
C ARG A 73 15.76 10.32 -3.24
N ILE A 74 16.97 9.98 -2.80
CA ILE A 74 17.96 10.93 -2.31
C ILE A 74 18.88 11.22 -3.49
N ASP A 75 18.86 12.46 -3.97
CA ASP A 75 19.60 12.88 -5.17
C ASP A 75 20.74 13.88 -4.86
N SER A 76 21.04 14.09 -3.57
CA SER A 76 22.21 14.84 -3.10
C SER A 76 22.62 14.42 -1.69
N ASP A 77 23.91 14.57 -1.36
CA ASP A 77 24.45 14.20 -0.05
C ASP A 77 23.90 15.07 1.10
N ASP A 78 23.50 16.30 0.78
CA ASP A 78 22.94 17.28 1.71
C ASP A 78 21.40 17.25 1.81
N TRP A 79 20.74 16.26 1.18
CA TRP A 79 19.28 16.19 1.11
C TRP A 79 18.62 16.21 2.49
N ILE A 80 19.15 15.43 3.45
CA ILE A 80 18.61 15.35 4.82
C ILE A 80 18.82 16.67 5.57
N GLU A 81 19.98 17.31 5.38
CA GLU A 81 20.25 18.62 6.00
C GLU A 81 19.28 19.67 5.48
N LYS A 82 19.08 19.73 4.16
CA LYS A 82 18.11 20.63 3.51
C LYS A 82 16.69 20.36 3.97
N TYR A 83 16.29 19.10 4.10
CA TYR A 83 14.96 18.73 4.58
C TYR A 83 14.73 19.15 6.03
N ASN A 84 15.70 18.92 6.93
CA ASN A 84 15.58 19.25 8.35
C ASN A 84 15.44 20.75 8.64
N LYS A 85 15.83 21.61 7.68
CA LYS A 85 15.66 23.07 7.77
C LYS A 85 14.18 23.52 7.74
N GLU A 86 13.25 22.65 7.32
CA GLU A 86 11.81 22.94 7.24
C GLU A 86 11.04 22.77 8.58
N GLY A 87 11.72 22.35 9.66
CA GLY A 87 11.21 22.44 11.04
C GLY A 87 10.56 21.17 11.63
N GLY A 88 10.49 21.10 12.97
CA GLY A 88 9.93 20.00 13.76
C GLY A 88 8.76 20.44 14.66
N ALA A 89 7.91 19.49 15.10
CA ALA A 89 6.63 19.79 15.76
C ALA A 89 6.50 19.21 17.17
N ASN A 90 6.04 20.03 18.13
CA ASN A 90 5.69 19.65 19.50
C ASN A 90 4.28 20.14 19.90
N THR A 91 3.60 19.34 20.74
CA THR A 91 2.30 19.56 21.43
C THR A 91 1.16 20.25 20.66
N VAL A 92 0.45 19.48 19.82
CA VAL A 92 -0.40 20.04 18.75
C VAL A 92 -1.87 20.29 19.11
N LYS A 93 -2.53 19.38 19.86
CA LYS A 93 -4.00 19.43 20.03
C LYS A 93 -4.47 20.64 20.85
N ASP A 94 -3.92 20.82 22.06
CA ASP A 94 -4.31 21.94 22.94
C ASP A 94 -3.88 23.28 22.36
N GLN A 95 -2.68 23.33 21.78
CA GLN A 95 -2.18 24.52 21.09
C GLN A 95 -3.05 24.88 19.88
N ALA A 96 -3.55 23.90 19.12
CA ALA A 96 -4.43 24.17 17.98
C ALA A 96 -5.73 24.84 18.41
N LEU A 97 -6.38 24.36 19.48
CA LEU A 97 -7.61 24.97 19.99
C LEU A 97 -7.37 26.38 20.56
N GLN A 98 -6.30 26.57 21.33
CA GLN A 98 -5.94 27.89 21.87
C GLN A 98 -5.59 28.89 20.76
N ARG A 99 -4.78 28.45 19.79
CA ARG A 99 -4.39 29.25 18.64
C ARG A 99 -5.58 29.56 17.74
N LEU A 100 -6.55 28.66 17.64
CA LEU A 100 -7.78 28.91 16.87
C LEU A 100 -8.60 30.04 17.50
N LYS A 101 -8.75 30.02 18.84
CA LYS A 101 -9.44 31.07 19.59
C LYS A 101 -8.74 32.43 19.49
N ARG A 102 -7.40 32.44 19.45
CA ARG A 102 -6.60 33.68 19.47
C ARG A 102 -6.34 34.27 18.08
N GLU A 103 -6.08 33.43 17.09
CA GLU A 103 -5.50 33.83 15.79
C GLU A 103 -6.32 33.37 14.58
N GLY A 104 -7.34 32.52 14.78
CA GLY A 104 -8.22 32.03 13.72
C GLY A 104 -7.58 31.00 12.78
N TRP A 105 -8.35 30.62 11.76
CA TRP A 105 -8.01 29.52 10.85
C TRP A 105 -6.76 29.78 9.99
N HIS A 106 -6.52 31.03 9.60
CA HIS A 106 -5.34 31.40 8.81
C HIS A 106 -4.03 31.00 9.51
N SER A 107 -4.02 31.00 10.84
CA SER A 107 -2.86 30.61 11.63
C SER A 107 -2.83 29.11 11.98
N VAL A 108 -3.98 28.53 12.33
CA VAL A 108 -4.07 27.13 12.78
C VAL A 108 -3.95 26.13 11.62
N ARG A 109 -4.63 26.39 10.50
CA ARG A 109 -4.63 25.50 9.33
C ARG A 109 -3.21 25.18 8.84
N PRO A 110 -2.33 26.16 8.56
CA PRO A 110 -0.96 25.85 8.12
C PRO A 110 -0.15 25.17 9.22
N ALA A 111 -0.31 25.54 10.49
CA ALA A 111 0.43 24.92 11.59
C ALA A 111 0.12 23.42 11.73
N LEU A 112 -1.15 23.04 11.65
CA LEU A 112 -1.58 21.63 11.65
C LEU A 112 -1.10 20.91 10.39
N ALA A 113 -1.25 21.54 9.23
CA ALA A 113 -0.85 20.98 7.95
C ALA A 113 0.64 20.67 7.88
N THR A 114 1.50 21.59 8.34
CA THR A 114 2.95 21.41 8.44
C THR A 114 3.29 20.31 9.44
N THR A 115 2.72 20.36 10.64
CA THR A 115 3.00 19.37 11.69
C THR A 115 2.71 17.94 11.26
N VAL A 116 1.51 17.71 10.72
CA VAL A 116 1.09 16.37 10.28
C VAL A 116 2.00 15.83 9.19
N ARG A 117 2.36 16.67 8.21
CA ARG A 117 3.26 16.27 7.11
C ARG A 117 4.68 16.01 7.59
N ALA A 118 5.18 16.81 8.53
CA ALA A 118 6.48 16.59 9.14
C ALA A 118 6.53 15.21 9.81
N TRP A 119 5.50 14.85 10.59
CA TRP A 119 5.41 13.52 11.21
C TRP A 119 5.27 12.39 10.18
N ILE A 120 4.49 12.57 9.10
CA ILE A 120 4.41 11.59 8.01
C ILE A 120 5.81 11.31 7.46
N MET A 121 6.57 12.36 7.17
CA MET A 121 7.92 12.22 6.64
C MET A 121 8.92 11.67 7.66
N CYS A 122 8.82 12.04 8.94
CA CYS A 122 9.61 11.42 10.00
C CYS A 122 9.35 9.91 10.08
N GLY A 123 8.08 9.49 10.01
CA GLY A 123 7.71 8.09 9.97
C GLY A 123 8.25 7.38 8.72
N PHE A 124 8.12 8.03 7.57
CA PHE A 124 8.60 7.50 6.30
C PHE A 124 10.12 7.33 6.27
N MET A 125 10.89 8.33 6.73
CA MET A 125 12.35 8.23 6.82
C MET A 125 12.78 7.18 7.85
N ALA A 126 12.05 7.06 8.97
CA ALA A 126 12.34 6.06 9.98
C ALA A 126 12.28 4.63 9.40
N ILE A 127 11.22 4.30 8.65
CA ILE A 127 11.08 2.98 8.02
C ILE A 127 11.99 2.79 6.80
N THR A 128 12.12 3.80 5.93
CA THR A 128 12.81 3.65 4.64
C THR A 128 14.32 3.74 4.78
N ILE A 129 14.82 4.73 5.52
CA ILE A 129 16.27 5.02 5.65
C ILE A 129 16.84 4.28 6.86
N THR A 130 16.23 4.43 8.04
CA THR A 130 16.81 3.87 9.27
C THR A 130 16.36 2.45 9.59
N LYS A 131 15.42 1.89 8.82
CA LYS A 131 14.82 0.56 9.03
C LYS A 131 14.22 0.37 10.43
N ARG A 132 13.64 1.44 11.00
CA ARG A 132 12.99 1.46 12.32
C ARG A 132 11.48 1.54 12.18
N ALA A 133 10.84 0.42 11.85
CA ALA A 133 9.40 0.37 11.64
C ALA A 133 8.57 0.72 12.90
N THR A 134 9.05 0.38 14.10
CA THR A 134 8.40 0.75 15.37
C THR A 134 8.33 2.26 15.59
N VAL A 135 9.42 2.97 15.29
CA VAL A 135 9.46 4.44 15.33
C VAL A 135 8.53 5.05 14.29
N ALA A 136 8.47 4.46 13.08
CA ALA A 136 7.52 4.89 12.06
C ALA A 136 6.07 4.77 12.53
N MET A 137 5.73 3.66 13.21
CA MET A 137 4.40 3.45 13.79
C MET A 137 4.02 4.49 14.84
N GLU A 138 4.95 4.96 15.66
CA GLU A 138 4.67 6.04 16.62
C GLU A 138 4.26 7.33 15.90
N TYR A 139 5.02 7.75 14.89
CA TYR A 139 4.71 8.95 14.10
C TYR A 139 3.37 8.82 13.38
N TYR A 140 3.13 7.70 12.69
CA TYR A 140 1.88 7.50 11.98
C TYR A 140 0.69 7.39 12.94
N SER A 141 0.84 6.82 14.12
CA SER A 141 -0.24 6.77 15.12
C SER A 141 -0.62 8.17 15.62
N ARG A 142 0.36 9.05 15.87
CA ARG A 142 0.12 10.47 16.21
C ARG A 142 -0.59 11.22 15.08
N VAL A 143 -0.20 10.96 13.83
CA VAL A 143 -0.86 11.53 12.65
C VAL A 143 -2.33 11.12 12.61
N ILE A 144 -2.63 9.81 12.67
CA ILE A 144 -4.01 9.34 12.60
C ILE A 144 -4.85 9.87 13.76
N ASP A 145 -4.31 9.89 14.98
CA ASP A 145 -5.01 10.42 16.14
C ASP A 145 -5.40 11.90 15.97
N ILE A 146 -4.51 12.75 15.44
CA ILE A 146 -4.84 14.16 15.13
C ILE A 146 -5.87 14.26 14.00
N LEU A 147 -5.73 13.45 12.95
CA LEU A 147 -6.61 13.52 11.80
C LEU A 147 -8.05 13.09 12.15
N GLU A 148 -8.20 12.01 12.92
CA GLU A 148 -9.52 11.52 13.36
C GLU A 148 -10.14 12.42 14.43
N TRP A 149 -9.34 12.99 15.33
CA TRP A 149 -9.79 14.03 16.25
C TRP A 149 -10.28 15.26 15.48
N GLY A 150 -9.45 15.83 14.61
CA GLY A 150 -9.77 17.06 13.87
C GLY A 150 -10.98 16.89 12.96
N ARG A 151 -11.13 15.74 12.30
CA ARG A 151 -12.31 15.43 11.48
C ARG A 151 -13.61 15.42 12.30
N ARG A 152 -13.58 14.89 13.53
CA ARG A 152 -14.74 14.88 14.43
C ARG A 152 -15.02 16.27 15.00
N THR A 153 -13.98 16.96 15.49
CA THR A 153 -14.11 18.28 16.12
C THR A 153 -14.55 19.36 15.11
N TRP A 154 -14.11 19.26 13.86
CA TRP A 154 -14.37 20.25 12.80
C TRP A 154 -15.19 19.67 11.65
N ALA A 155 -16.15 18.79 11.97
CA ALA A 155 -17.02 18.14 10.98
C ALA A 155 -17.81 19.16 10.14
N ASN A 156 -18.27 20.24 10.78
CA ASN A 156 -19.11 21.28 10.17
C ASN A 156 -18.31 22.51 9.66
N VAL A 157 -16.97 22.45 9.71
CA VAL A 157 -16.13 23.55 9.25
C VAL A 157 -15.83 23.35 7.76
N PRO A 158 -15.99 24.38 6.91
CA PRO A 158 -15.66 24.28 5.50
C PRO A 158 -14.23 23.80 5.25
N LYS A 159 -14.05 22.99 4.20
CA LYS A 159 -12.73 22.45 3.77
C LYS A 159 -11.66 23.54 3.62
N ILE A 160 -12.04 24.71 3.09
CA ILE A 160 -11.11 25.82 2.88
C ILE A 160 -10.50 26.32 4.19
N ASP A 161 -11.25 26.26 5.30
CA ASP A 161 -10.83 26.73 6.61
C ASP A 161 -10.10 25.65 7.39
N ARG A 162 -10.69 24.45 7.52
CA ARG A 162 -10.05 23.36 8.29
C ARG A 162 -8.85 22.74 7.58
N GLY A 163 -8.79 22.85 6.26
CA GLY A 163 -7.70 22.35 5.43
C GLY A 163 -7.88 20.91 4.94
N VAL A 164 -7.16 20.59 3.87
CA VAL A 164 -7.28 19.32 3.13
C VAL A 164 -6.79 18.09 3.91
N ILE A 165 -6.01 18.29 4.98
CA ILE A 165 -5.47 17.17 5.77
C ILE A 165 -6.56 16.35 6.46
N PHE A 166 -7.73 16.94 6.72
CA PHE A 166 -8.87 16.26 7.34
C PHE A 166 -9.81 15.59 6.32
N GLU A 167 -9.49 15.67 5.03
CA GLU A 167 -10.25 15.00 3.98
C GLU A 167 -9.93 13.51 3.95
N LEU A 168 -10.92 12.70 3.54
CA LEU A 168 -10.82 11.24 3.53
C LEU A 168 -9.61 10.72 2.76
N SER A 169 -9.31 11.30 1.60
CA SER A 169 -8.16 10.91 0.80
C SER A 169 -6.85 11.03 1.56
N PHE A 170 -6.63 12.15 2.26
CA PHE A 170 -5.43 12.37 3.06
C PHE A 170 -5.34 11.37 4.22
N ILE A 171 -6.46 11.14 4.92
CA ILE A 171 -6.53 10.18 6.02
C ILE A 171 -6.19 8.76 5.52
N ARG A 172 -6.72 8.35 4.38
CA ARG A 172 -6.42 7.03 3.79
C ARG A 172 -4.97 6.87 3.41
N GLY A 173 -4.34 7.90 2.82
CA GLY A 173 -2.91 7.90 2.56
C GLY A 173 -2.09 7.66 3.84
N ALA A 174 -2.43 8.36 4.92
CA ALA A 174 -1.78 8.17 6.22
C ALA A 174 -2.06 6.78 6.82
N LYS A 175 -3.31 6.28 6.72
CA LYS A 175 -3.68 4.94 7.21
C LYS A 175 -2.95 3.84 6.46
N ARG A 176 -2.80 3.98 5.14
CA ARG A 176 -2.04 3.06 4.29
C ARG A 176 -0.55 3.01 4.69
N LEU A 177 0.08 4.16 4.93
CA LEU A 177 1.47 4.21 5.41
C LEU A 177 1.62 3.52 6.78
N ARG A 178 0.69 3.77 7.71
CA ARG A 178 0.64 3.09 9.01
C ARG A 178 0.47 1.58 8.86
N LEU A 179 -0.45 1.16 7.98
CA LEU A 179 -0.75 -0.24 7.73
C LEU A 179 0.48 -1.00 7.22
N ASN A 180 1.20 -0.42 6.27
CA ASN A 180 2.42 -1.00 5.73
C ASN A 180 3.53 -1.10 6.79
N ALA A 181 3.67 -0.09 7.66
CA ALA A 181 4.63 -0.15 8.76
C ALA A 181 4.28 -1.23 9.81
N LEU A 182 2.99 -1.40 10.13
CA LEU A 182 2.55 -2.46 11.04
C LEU A 182 2.77 -3.85 10.45
N HIS A 183 2.49 -4.02 9.16
CA HIS A 183 2.76 -5.27 8.45
C HIS A 183 4.26 -5.59 8.45
N GLU A 184 5.13 -4.62 8.17
CA GLU A 184 6.59 -4.80 8.22
C GLU A 184 7.07 -5.27 9.60
N ILE A 185 6.59 -4.66 10.70
CA ILE A 185 6.93 -5.07 12.07
C ILE A 185 6.63 -6.55 12.29
N LEU A 186 5.44 -6.98 11.88
CA LEU A 186 4.93 -8.33 12.12
C LEU A 186 5.58 -9.36 11.17
N ALA A 187 5.80 -9.00 9.90
CA ALA A 187 6.43 -9.86 8.91
C ALA A 187 7.92 -10.08 9.22
N SER A 188 8.63 -9.02 9.61
CA SER A 188 10.05 -9.07 10.00
C SER A 188 10.27 -9.56 11.44
N LYS A 189 9.20 -9.89 12.18
CA LYS A 189 9.23 -10.42 13.56
C LYS A 189 10.10 -9.57 14.49
N VAL A 190 9.90 -8.24 14.44
CA VAL A 190 10.68 -7.30 15.26
C VAL A 190 10.55 -7.68 16.74
N LYS A 191 11.71 -7.85 17.40
CA LYS A 191 11.77 -8.20 18.83
C LYS A 191 11.12 -7.12 19.69
N ASP A 192 10.51 -7.55 20.79
CA ASP A 192 9.91 -6.67 21.81
C ASP A 192 8.79 -5.74 21.29
N SER A 193 8.23 -6.04 20.10
CA SER A 193 7.05 -5.36 19.59
C SER A 193 5.81 -5.79 20.36
N HIS A 194 5.05 -4.82 20.87
CA HIS A 194 3.74 -5.03 21.49
C HIS A 194 2.60 -5.16 20.46
N TYR A 195 2.89 -4.96 19.17
CA TYR A 195 1.90 -5.10 18.11
C TYR A 195 1.61 -6.57 17.82
N ILE A 196 0.33 -6.91 17.67
CA ILE A 196 -0.16 -8.27 17.40
C ILE A 196 -0.92 -8.33 16.06
N ARG A 197 -1.10 -9.55 15.53
CA ARG A 197 -1.70 -9.78 14.21
C ARG A 197 -3.17 -9.38 14.14
N GLU A 198 -3.88 -9.51 15.25
CA GLU A 198 -5.30 -9.19 15.40
C GLU A 198 -5.52 -7.70 15.13
N ASN A 199 -4.66 -6.83 15.68
CA ASN A 199 -4.69 -5.40 15.41
C ASN A 199 -4.48 -5.12 13.92
N LEU A 200 -3.57 -5.83 13.24
CA LEU A 200 -3.34 -5.64 11.81
C LEU A 200 -4.60 -6.01 10.99
N VAL A 201 -5.25 -7.13 11.33
CA VAL A 201 -6.47 -7.61 10.65
C VAL A 201 -7.63 -6.63 10.83
N GLU A 202 -7.85 -6.13 12.05
CA GLU A 202 -8.88 -5.12 12.34
C GLU A 202 -8.66 -3.87 11.48
N TRP A 203 -7.44 -3.34 11.45
CA TRP A 203 -7.09 -2.18 10.65
C TRP A 203 -7.27 -2.39 9.13
N CYS A 204 -6.98 -3.60 8.63
CA CYS A 204 -7.26 -3.93 7.23
C CYS A 204 -8.76 -3.87 6.92
N ARG A 205 -9.59 -4.49 7.78
CA ARG A 205 -11.05 -4.52 7.61
C ARG A 205 -11.65 -3.13 7.69
N ASP A 206 -11.20 -2.32 8.62
CA ASP A 206 -11.65 -0.93 8.77
C ASP A 206 -11.30 -0.08 7.55
N LEU A 207 -10.09 -0.22 7.00
CA LEU A 207 -9.67 0.53 5.81
C LEU A 207 -10.46 0.10 4.56
N ILE A 208 -10.73 -1.19 4.39
CA ILE A 208 -11.57 -1.71 3.31
C ILE A 208 -13.00 -1.18 3.46
N ALA A 209 -13.61 -1.35 4.64
CA ALA A 209 -14.98 -0.91 4.91
C ALA A 209 -15.15 0.60 4.72
N GLU A 210 -14.19 1.41 5.19
CA GLU A 210 -14.22 2.86 5.01
C GLU A 210 -14.11 3.26 3.53
N THR A 211 -13.22 2.61 2.78
CA THR A 211 -13.07 2.87 1.34
C THR A 211 -14.33 2.50 0.56
N ASP A 212 -14.95 1.36 0.88
CA ASP A 212 -16.16 0.86 0.22
C ASP A 212 -17.39 1.70 0.56
N ALA A 213 -17.51 2.16 1.82
CA ALA A 213 -18.61 3.02 2.25
C ALA A 213 -18.52 4.45 1.71
N ASN A 214 -17.34 4.89 1.25
CA ASN A 214 -17.10 6.25 0.81
C ASN A 214 -16.40 6.28 -0.57
N PRO A 215 -17.07 5.80 -1.64
CA PRO A 215 -16.52 5.82 -3.00
C PRO A 215 -16.34 7.27 -3.50
N PRO A 216 -15.54 7.50 -4.56
CA PRO A 216 -15.43 8.81 -5.19
C PRO A 216 -16.83 9.31 -5.59
N ALA A 217 -17.13 10.58 -5.35
CA ALA A 217 -18.46 11.13 -5.61
C ALA A 217 -18.79 11.05 -7.11
N GLN A 218 -20.04 10.71 -7.46
CA GLN A 218 -20.44 10.66 -8.86
C GLN A 218 -20.47 12.06 -9.47
N GLY A 219 -19.93 12.22 -10.68
CA GLY A 219 -19.92 13.48 -11.43
C GLY A 219 -18.85 14.49 -11.01
N THR A 220 -17.97 14.15 -10.05
CA THR A 220 -16.77 14.96 -9.80
C THR A 220 -15.64 14.53 -10.73
N GLU A 221 -14.97 15.49 -11.35
CA GLU A 221 -13.73 15.27 -12.08
C GLU A 221 -12.60 15.01 -11.08
N ILE A 222 -12.57 13.81 -10.51
CA ILE A 222 -11.45 13.33 -9.70
C ILE A 222 -10.44 12.69 -10.65
N ASP A 223 -9.19 13.12 -10.56
CA ASP A 223 -8.15 12.60 -11.42
C ASP A 223 -7.89 11.10 -11.14
N PRO A 224 -7.58 10.29 -12.17
CA PRO A 224 -7.32 8.87 -12.01
C PRO A 224 -6.22 8.53 -10.99
N SER A 225 -5.17 9.36 -10.87
CA SER A 225 -4.08 9.15 -9.91
C SER A 225 -4.58 9.25 -8.46
N THR A 226 -5.49 10.17 -8.17
CA THR A 226 -6.11 10.36 -6.86
C THR A 226 -7.01 9.19 -6.50
N ILE A 227 -7.81 8.69 -7.46
CA ILE A 227 -8.63 7.49 -7.25
C ILE A 227 -7.73 6.30 -6.92
N LEU A 228 -6.66 6.11 -7.70
CA LEU A 228 -5.72 5.01 -7.49
C LEU A 228 -5.03 5.12 -6.12
N ALA A 229 -4.44 6.27 -5.82
CA ALA A 229 -3.67 6.51 -4.60
C ALA A 229 -4.49 6.34 -3.31
N PHE A 230 -5.76 6.76 -3.32
CA PHE A 230 -6.54 6.93 -2.08
C PHE A 230 -7.82 6.10 -1.99
N TRP A 231 -8.15 5.29 -3.01
CA TRP A 231 -9.22 4.28 -2.92
C TRP A 231 -8.71 2.90 -3.32
N VAL A 232 -8.04 2.80 -4.46
CA VAL A 232 -7.64 1.48 -5.01
C VAL A 232 -6.48 0.88 -4.22
N TYR A 233 -5.36 1.59 -4.09
CA TYR A 233 -4.16 1.05 -3.45
C TYR A 233 -4.31 0.81 -1.94
N PRO A 234 -4.97 1.68 -1.15
CA PRO A 234 -5.23 1.40 0.26
C PRO A 234 -6.05 0.10 0.45
N LYS A 235 -7.10 -0.10 -0.35
CA LYS A 235 -7.92 -1.32 -0.32
C LYS A 235 -7.14 -2.55 -0.79
N GLY A 236 -6.42 -2.44 -1.91
CA GLY A 236 -5.62 -3.53 -2.47
C GLY A 236 -4.52 -4.00 -1.51
N ASP A 237 -3.78 -3.07 -0.89
CA ASP A 237 -2.74 -3.38 0.08
C ASP A 237 -3.36 -4.05 1.34
N ALA A 238 -4.51 -3.56 1.84
CA ALA A 238 -5.22 -4.18 2.96
C ALA A 238 -5.72 -5.60 2.67
N LEU A 239 -6.26 -5.84 1.47
CA LEU A 239 -6.66 -7.18 1.02
C LEU A 239 -5.45 -8.13 0.96
N ALA A 240 -4.33 -7.67 0.40
CA ALA A 240 -3.11 -8.48 0.32
C ALA A 240 -2.57 -8.85 1.71
N ILE A 241 -2.66 -7.94 2.68
CA ILE A 241 -2.25 -8.21 4.07
C ILE A 241 -3.19 -9.21 4.76
N LEU A 242 -4.51 -9.16 4.50
CA LEU A 242 -5.42 -10.21 4.97
C LEU A 242 -5.06 -11.58 4.36
N GLY A 243 -4.72 -11.60 3.06
CA GLY A 243 -4.21 -12.80 2.39
C GLY A 243 -2.96 -13.34 3.08
N TRP A 244 -1.99 -12.45 3.37
CA TRP A 244 -0.77 -12.80 4.10
C TRP A 244 -1.08 -13.39 5.48
N HIS A 245 -1.96 -12.76 6.25
CA HIS A 245 -2.34 -13.24 7.58
C HIS A 245 -2.90 -14.66 7.52
N HIS A 246 -3.83 -14.93 6.61
CA HIS A 246 -4.40 -16.26 6.42
C HIS A 246 -3.36 -17.27 5.93
N MET A 247 -2.44 -16.88 5.04
CA MET A 247 -1.31 -17.74 4.66
C MET A 247 -0.49 -18.14 5.90
N GLN A 248 -0.15 -17.19 6.77
CA GLN A 248 0.61 -17.47 7.98
C GLN A 248 -0.13 -18.39 8.96
N LEU A 249 -1.45 -18.27 9.07
CA LEU A 249 -2.27 -19.18 9.88
C LEU A 249 -2.25 -20.60 9.28
N GLY A 250 -2.42 -20.74 7.95
CA GLY A 250 -2.39 -22.05 7.31
C GLY A 250 -1.04 -22.76 7.42
N LEU A 251 0.06 -22.00 7.39
CA LEU A 251 1.41 -22.54 7.61
C LEU A 251 1.67 -22.95 9.06
N ALA A 252 0.96 -22.35 10.02
CA ALA A 252 1.10 -22.61 11.45
C ALA A 252 0.06 -23.59 12.01
N ALA A 253 -0.97 -23.94 11.23
CA ALA A 253 -2.03 -24.85 11.63
C ALA A 253 -1.47 -26.22 12.02
N GLU A 254 -2.16 -26.88 12.95
CA GLU A 254 -1.77 -28.19 13.49
C GLU A 254 -2.42 -29.36 12.73
N ASP A 255 -3.56 -29.10 12.09
CA ASP A 255 -4.29 -30.08 11.30
C ASP A 255 -4.58 -29.59 9.88
N ALA A 256 -4.83 -30.54 8.98
CA ALA A 256 -4.99 -30.27 7.56
C ALA A 256 -6.30 -29.55 7.22
N GLU A 257 -7.35 -29.69 8.03
CA GLU A 257 -8.66 -29.08 7.77
C GLU A 257 -8.59 -27.57 8.04
N ASP A 258 -8.09 -27.17 9.21
CA ASP A 258 -7.89 -25.75 9.52
C ASP A 258 -6.88 -25.13 8.53
N ALA A 259 -5.78 -25.82 8.23
CA ALA A 259 -4.81 -25.36 7.23
C ALA A 259 -5.48 -25.06 5.89
N ASN A 260 -6.30 -25.99 5.38
CA ASN A 260 -7.01 -25.84 4.11
C ASN A 260 -7.97 -24.64 4.13
N ALA A 261 -8.72 -24.46 5.22
CA ALA A 261 -9.61 -23.33 5.38
C ALA A 261 -8.86 -21.99 5.34
N LYS A 262 -7.68 -21.90 5.99
CA LYS A 262 -6.86 -20.68 5.93
C LYS A 262 -6.24 -20.45 4.55
N PHE A 263 -5.75 -21.49 3.87
CA PHE A 263 -5.21 -21.31 2.51
C PHE A 263 -6.31 -20.90 1.51
N THR A 264 -7.54 -21.38 1.68
CA THR A 264 -8.70 -20.93 0.90
C THR A 264 -8.91 -19.43 1.04
N GLU A 265 -8.93 -18.94 2.29
CA GLU A 265 -9.10 -17.52 2.56
C GLU A 265 -7.92 -16.69 2.06
N SER A 266 -6.69 -17.18 2.21
CA SER A 266 -5.47 -16.58 1.67
C SER A 266 -5.58 -16.35 0.16
N ALA A 267 -5.87 -17.42 -0.59
CA ALA A 267 -6.02 -17.34 -2.04
C ALA A 267 -7.13 -16.36 -2.44
N ARG A 268 -8.28 -16.43 -1.76
CA ARG A 268 -9.43 -15.53 -2.01
C ARG A 268 -9.05 -14.06 -1.84
N TYR A 269 -8.34 -13.71 -0.77
CA TYR A 269 -7.91 -12.34 -0.52
C TYR A 269 -6.84 -11.87 -1.51
N TYR A 270 -5.85 -12.71 -1.84
CA TYR A 270 -4.83 -12.35 -2.83
C TYR A 270 -5.38 -12.18 -4.24
N ILE A 271 -6.34 -13.01 -4.66
CA ILE A 271 -7.06 -12.84 -5.93
C ILE A 271 -7.82 -11.52 -5.94
N LYS A 272 -8.56 -11.20 -4.87
CA LYS A 272 -9.25 -9.91 -4.74
C LYS A 272 -8.29 -8.73 -4.75
N ALA A 273 -7.15 -8.83 -4.06
CA ALA A 273 -6.11 -7.81 -4.09
C ALA A 273 -5.59 -7.60 -5.51
N ALA A 274 -5.20 -8.67 -6.21
CA ALA A 274 -4.72 -8.62 -7.59
C ALA A 274 -5.71 -7.93 -8.53
N HIS A 275 -7.00 -8.25 -8.43
CA HIS A 275 -8.05 -7.63 -9.24
C HIS A 275 -8.42 -6.20 -8.83
N THR A 276 -8.00 -5.76 -7.65
CA THR A 276 -8.15 -4.36 -7.23
C THR A 276 -7.14 -3.48 -7.98
N PHE A 277 -5.91 -3.95 -8.19
CA PHE A 277 -4.88 -3.17 -8.87
C PHE A 277 -5.07 -3.09 -10.40
N PRO A 278 -4.60 -2.00 -11.05
CA PRO A 278 -4.49 -1.92 -12.50
C PRO A 278 -3.82 -3.13 -13.14
N GLU A 279 -4.21 -3.45 -14.38
CA GLU A 279 -3.63 -4.59 -15.11
C GLU A 279 -2.13 -4.45 -15.39
N ASP A 280 -1.64 -3.21 -15.41
CA ASP A 280 -0.25 -2.88 -15.63
C ASP A 280 0.54 -2.68 -14.33
N ASP A 281 -0.04 -2.92 -13.14
CA ASP A 281 0.70 -2.78 -11.88
C ASP A 281 1.48 -4.05 -11.52
N GLU A 282 2.74 -3.88 -11.09
CA GLU A 282 3.66 -4.94 -10.67
C GLU A 282 3.14 -5.84 -9.53
N LYS A 283 2.26 -5.32 -8.66
CA LYS A 283 1.69 -6.12 -7.56
C LYS A 283 0.69 -7.16 -8.04
N ARG A 284 0.02 -6.93 -9.17
CA ARG A 284 -1.03 -7.82 -9.67
C ARG A 284 -0.52 -9.23 -10.00
N PRO A 285 0.50 -9.42 -10.87
CA PRO A 285 1.03 -10.76 -11.13
C PRO A 285 1.66 -11.38 -9.88
N TYR A 286 2.27 -10.57 -9.00
CA TYR A 286 2.81 -11.05 -7.74
C TYR A 286 1.74 -11.63 -6.82
N TYR A 287 0.62 -10.93 -6.60
CA TYR A 287 -0.46 -11.45 -5.75
C TYR A 287 -1.17 -12.66 -6.35
N LEU A 288 -1.32 -12.73 -7.68
CA LEU A 288 -1.80 -13.95 -8.33
C LEU A 288 -0.85 -15.12 -8.10
N LYS A 289 0.48 -14.88 -8.13
CA LYS A 289 1.47 -15.91 -7.79
C LYS A 289 1.33 -16.39 -6.35
N VAL A 290 1.14 -15.50 -5.39
CA VAL A 290 0.94 -15.90 -3.98
C VAL A 290 -0.38 -16.67 -3.80
N ALA A 291 -1.43 -16.34 -4.57
CA ALA A 291 -2.65 -17.14 -4.59
C ALA A 291 -2.42 -18.55 -5.17
N ILE A 292 -1.58 -18.70 -6.19
CA ILE A 292 -1.14 -20.01 -6.71
C ILE A 292 -0.44 -20.82 -5.61
N GLU A 293 0.42 -20.20 -4.80
CA GLU A 293 1.06 -20.89 -3.67
C GLU A 293 0.04 -21.39 -2.65
N ALA A 294 -0.97 -20.58 -2.33
CA ALA A 294 -2.06 -21.00 -1.46
C ALA A 294 -2.83 -22.19 -2.06
N TYR A 295 -3.07 -22.20 -3.37
CA TYR A 295 -3.67 -23.34 -4.08
C TYR A 295 -2.79 -24.61 -4.03
N TRP A 296 -1.47 -24.46 -4.15
CA TRP A 296 -0.55 -25.58 -3.95
C TRP A 296 -0.69 -26.16 -2.53
N PHE A 297 -0.69 -25.33 -1.49
CA PHE A 297 -0.88 -25.83 -0.12
C PHE A 297 -2.27 -26.39 0.14
N GLN A 298 -3.30 -25.89 -0.55
CA GLN A 298 -4.67 -26.38 -0.48
C GLN A 298 -4.88 -27.73 -1.19
N ASN A 299 -3.90 -28.24 -1.95
CA ASN A 299 -4.07 -29.40 -2.84
C ASN A 299 -5.16 -29.17 -3.90
N LYS A 300 -5.20 -27.96 -4.47
CA LYS A 300 -6.14 -27.64 -5.55
C LYS A 300 -5.81 -28.41 -6.83
N PRO A 301 -6.82 -28.77 -7.65
CA PRO A 301 -6.56 -29.42 -8.92
C PRO A 301 -5.83 -28.46 -9.87
N LEU A 302 -5.12 -29.05 -10.83
CA LEU A 302 -4.24 -28.33 -11.74
C LEU A 302 -5.00 -27.31 -12.61
N ASP A 303 -6.26 -27.54 -12.95
CA ASP A 303 -7.11 -26.60 -13.69
C ASP A 303 -7.23 -25.23 -12.98
N ASP A 304 -7.54 -25.22 -11.68
CA ASP A 304 -7.64 -24.02 -10.85
C ASP A 304 -6.31 -23.26 -10.81
N VAL A 305 -5.18 -23.99 -10.73
CA VAL A 305 -3.84 -23.39 -10.72
C VAL A 305 -3.48 -22.79 -12.08
N LEU A 306 -3.72 -23.52 -13.18
CA LEU A 306 -3.41 -23.04 -14.53
C LEU A 306 -4.29 -21.84 -14.93
N LEU A 307 -5.51 -21.73 -14.40
CA LEU A 307 -6.36 -20.57 -14.58
C LEU A 307 -5.71 -19.29 -14.00
N LEU A 308 -5.15 -19.37 -12.80
CA LEU A 308 -4.42 -18.24 -12.21
C LEU A 308 -3.15 -17.91 -12.99
N THR A 309 -2.40 -18.90 -13.46
CA THR A 309 -1.23 -18.65 -14.30
C THR A 309 -1.59 -17.99 -15.62
N ALA A 310 -2.73 -18.35 -16.23
CA ALA A 310 -3.23 -17.66 -17.42
C ALA A 310 -3.55 -16.18 -17.12
N GLY A 311 -4.08 -15.88 -15.92
CA GLY A 311 -4.27 -14.52 -15.43
C GLY A 311 -2.96 -13.73 -15.35
N ILE A 312 -1.89 -14.35 -14.84
CA ILE A 312 -0.54 -13.76 -14.83
C ILE A 312 -0.06 -13.52 -16.27
N SER A 313 -0.15 -14.52 -17.15
CA SER A 313 0.27 -14.39 -18.56
C SER A 313 -0.46 -13.25 -19.28
N HIS A 314 -1.72 -12.99 -18.94
CA HIS A 314 -2.50 -11.90 -19.52
C HIS A 314 -2.01 -10.51 -19.10
N CYS A 315 -1.71 -10.32 -17.81
CA CYS A 315 -1.32 -8.99 -17.29
C CYS A 315 0.18 -8.70 -17.43
N PHE A 316 1.03 -9.73 -17.39
CA PHE A 316 2.48 -9.57 -17.32
C PHE A 316 3.10 -8.72 -18.46
N PRO A 317 2.69 -8.85 -19.73
CA PRO A 317 3.19 -7.97 -20.79
C PRO A 317 2.88 -6.48 -20.56
N LYS A 318 1.71 -6.17 -19.97
CA LYS A 318 1.31 -4.79 -19.64
C LYS A 318 2.17 -4.23 -18.50
N VAL A 319 2.44 -5.08 -17.50
CA VAL A 319 3.35 -4.75 -16.38
C VAL A 319 4.76 -4.47 -16.90
N LEU A 320 5.31 -5.32 -17.77
CA LEU A 320 6.65 -5.09 -18.33
C LEU A 320 6.74 -3.77 -19.11
N GLY A 321 5.67 -3.36 -19.80
CA GLY A 321 5.64 -2.09 -20.53
C GLY A 321 5.90 -0.84 -19.67
N LEU A 322 5.67 -0.90 -18.35
CA LEU A 322 5.92 0.22 -17.43
C LEU A 322 6.99 -0.08 -16.36
N TRP A 323 7.06 -1.34 -15.89
CA TRP A 323 7.77 -1.68 -14.67
C TRP A 323 8.94 -2.64 -14.87
N GLU A 324 9.31 -2.99 -16.12
CA GLU A 324 10.41 -3.94 -16.40
C GLU A 324 11.70 -3.68 -15.62
N HIS A 325 12.03 -2.41 -15.35
CA HIS A 325 13.25 -2.02 -14.65
C HIS A 325 13.06 -1.57 -13.21
N SER A 326 11.84 -1.66 -12.65
CA SER A 326 11.57 -1.26 -11.27
C SER A 326 12.31 -2.15 -10.28
N ALA A 327 12.60 -1.63 -9.08
CA ALA A 327 13.22 -2.43 -8.01
C ALA A 327 12.32 -3.60 -7.60
N THR A 328 11.02 -3.35 -7.48
CA THR A 328 10.02 -4.37 -7.12
C THR A 328 9.93 -5.47 -8.17
N MET A 329 9.96 -5.16 -9.46
CA MET A 329 10.00 -6.19 -10.50
C MET A 329 11.28 -7.01 -10.46
N LYS A 330 12.44 -6.41 -10.17
CA LYS A 330 13.70 -7.16 -10.00
C LYS A 330 13.61 -8.17 -8.85
N GLU A 331 12.98 -7.80 -7.74
CA GLU A 331 12.78 -8.67 -6.59
C GLU A 331 11.73 -9.76 -6.85
N MET A 332 10.64 -9.40 -7.54
CA MET A 332 9.49 -10.29 -7.74
C MET A 332 9.59 -11.16 -9.00
N ALA A 333 10.45 -10.84 -9.96
CA ALA A 333 10.55 -11.53 -11.25
C ALA A 333 10.73 -13.05 -11.09
N GLN A 334 11.60 -13.48 -10.19
CA GLN A 334 11.84 -14.91 -9.94
C GLN A 334 10.59 -15.65 -9.49
N ASN A 335 9.75 -15.00 -8.67
CA ASN A 335 8.49 -15.57 -8.21
C ASN A 335 7.50 -15.77 -9.38
N VAL A 336 7.38 -14.77 -10.25
CA VAL A 336 6.47 -14.84 -11.40
C VAL A 336 6.97 -15.82 -12.46
N VAL A 337 8.28 -15.85 -12.71
CA VAL A 337 8.92 -16.82 -13.62
C VAL A 337 8.68 -18.25 -13.15
N GLN A 338 8.78 -18.53 -11.84
CA GLN A 338 8.48 -19.85 -11.29
C GLN A 338 7.05 -20.32 -11.65
N ALA A 339 6.06 -19.41 -11.66
CA ALA A 339 4.69 -19.77 -12.03
C ALA A 339 4.57 -20.13 -13.52
N PHE A 340 5.31 -19.43 -14.39
CA PHE A 340 5.36 -19.76 -15.83
C PHE A 340 6.09 -21.07 -16.11
N GLU A 341 7.24 -21.30 -15.47
CA GLU A 341 7.97 -22.56 -15.60
C GLU A 341 7.12 -23.74 -15.14
N PHE A 342 6.45 -23.61 -13.99
CA PHE A 342 5.52 -24.63 -13.49
C PHE A 342 4.41 -24.92 -14.50
N ALA A 343 3.75 -23.89 -15.05
CA ALA A 343 2.68 -24.08 -16.01
C ALA A 343 3.17 -24.67 -17.34
N PHE A 344 4.38 -24.31 -17.78
CA PHE A 344 5.01 -24.88 -18.98
C PHE A 344 5.24 -26.38 -18.80
N ILE A 345 5.91 -26.78 -17.70
CA ILE A 345 6.17 -28.19 -17.38
C ILE A 345 4.86 -28.98 -17.28
N CYS A 346 3.84 -28.41 -16.64
CA CYS A 346 2.54 -29.06 -16.52
C CYS A 346 1.87 -29.26 -17.87
N ARG A 347 1.92 -28.28 -18.79
CA ARG A 347 1.34 -28.42 -20.13
C ARG A 347 2.05 -29.51 -20.94
N GLU A 348 3.39 -29.56 -20.90
CA GLU A 348 4.14 -30.62 -21.57
C GLU A 348 3.78 -32.02 -21.02
N ALA A 349 3.60 -32.15 -19.70
CA ALA A 349 3.22 -33.41 -19.07
C ALA A 349 1.76 -33.82 -19.38
N ILE A 350 0.85 -32.85 -19.53
CA ILE A 350 -0.53 -33.09 -20.01
C ILE A 350 -0.50 -33.61 -21.45
N ASP A 351 0.28 -32.96 -22.33
CA ASP A 351 0.38 -33.35 -23.74
C ASP A 351 0.94 -34.77 -23.92
N LYS A 352 1.82 -35.19 -23.00
CA LYS A 352 2.37 -36.56 -22.94
C LYS A 352 1.44 -37.58 -22.25
N GLY A 353 0.33 -37.13 -21.65
CA GLY A 353 -0.60 -37.98 -20.90
C GLY A 353 -0.08 -38.45 -19.53
N GLU A 354 0.96 -37.81 -18.98
CA GLU A 354 1.58 -38.17 -17.69
C GLU A 354 0.77 -37.65 -16.50
N ILE A 355 0.09 -36.51 -16.70
CA ILE A 355 -0.80 -35.88 -15.73
C ILE A 355 -2.10 -35.41 -16.41
N SER A 356 -3.14 -35.17 -15.62
CA SER A 356 -4.41 -34.62 -16.07
C SER A 356 -4.72 -33.26 -15.42
N MET A 357 -5.64 -32.50 -16.01
CA MET A 357 -6.14 -31.24 -15.44
C MET A 357 -6.76 -31.39 -14.03
N LYS A 358 -7.20 -32.61 -13.68
CA LYS A 358 -7.82 -32.91 -12.37
C LYS A 358 -6.81 -33.37 -11.33
N ASP A 359 -5.55 -33.59 -11.73
CA ASP A 359 -4.52 -34.05 -10.82
C ASP A 359 -4.12 -32.93 -9.85
N ILE A 360 -3.67 -33.32 -8.66
CA ILE A 360 -3.07 -32.40 -7.70
C ILE A 360 -1.57 -32.36 -7.98
N VAL A 361 -1.09 -31.23 -8.51
CA VAL A 361 0.29 -31.08 -8.96
C VAL A 361 0.94 -29.89 -8.27
N LYS A 362 2.17 -30.08 -7.77
CA LYS A 362 2.95 -29.06 -7.06
C LYS A 362 4.38 -28.96 -7.60
N PRO A 363 5.04 -27.80 -7.47
CA PRO A 363 6.46 -27.68 -7.81
C PRO A 363 7.33 -28.60 -6.94
N LYS A 364 8.34 -29.25 -7.52
CA LYS A 364 9.34 -30.05 -6.77
C LYS A 364 9.98 -29.32 -5.60
N SER A 365 10.13 -27.99 -5.67
CA SER A 365 10.70 -27.18 -4.59
C SER A 365 9.91 -27.26 -3.29
N LEU A 366 8.60 -27.54 -3.33
CA LEU A 366 7.76 -27.68 -2.15
C LEU A 366 7.84 -29.06 -1.48
N LYS A 367 8.39 -30.07 -2.15
CA LYS A 367 8.36 -31.46 -1.65
C LYS A 367 8.93 -31.64 -0.24
N ARG A 368 9.88 -30.79 0.17
CA ARG A 368 10.52 -30.85 1.50
C ARG A 368 9.77 -30.07 2.58
N THR A 369 8.94 -29.10 2.18
CA THR A 369 8.28 -28.16 3.10
C THR A 369 6.77 -28.35 3.15
N ASP A 370 6.21 -29.13 2.22
CA ASP A 370 4.78 -29.42 2.14
C ASP A 370 4.34 -30.44 3.21
N ARG A 371 3.90 -29.91 4.34
CA ARG A 371 3.32 -30.69 5.44
C ARG A 371 1.96 -31.30 5.11
N TRP A 372 1.31 -30.81 4.05
CA TRP A 372 -0.07 -31.12 3.70
C TRP A 372 -0.17 -32.01 2.46
N ALA A 373 0.95 -32.62 2.07
CA ALA A 373 1.02 -33.53 0.93
C ALA A 373 0.16 -34.78 1.17
N THR A 374 -0.72 -35.09 0.22
CA THR A 374 -1.45 -36.36 0.21
C THR A 374 -0.76 -37.35 -0.75
N PRO A 375 -1.05 -38.66 -0.66
CA PRO A 375 -0.50 -39.64 -1.61
C PRO A 375 -0.87 -39.37 -3.08
N ALA A 376 -1.90 -38.54 -3.33
CA ALA A 376 -2.32 -38.16 -4.67
C ALA A 376 -1.49 -37.02 -5.29
N VAL A 377 -0.64 -36.35 -4.50
CA VAL A 377 0.16 -35.22 -4.98
C VAL A 377 1.29 -35.69 -5.91
N LYS A 378 1.32 -35.14 -7.13
CA LYS A 378 2.43 -35.30 -8.07
C LYS A 378 3.34 -34.06 -7.99
N TYR A 379 4.65 -34.28 -7.93
CA TYR A 379 5.64 -33.20 -7.92
C TYR A 379 6.37 -33.11 -9.26
N VAL A 380 6.31 -31.95 -9.91
CA VAL A 380 6.90 -31.71 -11.24
C VAL A 380 8.04 -30.71 -11.22
#